data_AF-A0AAW7DLW9-F1
#
_entry.id   AF-A0AAW7DLW9-F1
#
_cell.length_a   1.000
_cell.length_b   1.000
_cell.length_c   1.000
_cell.angle_alpha   90.00
_cell.angle_beta   90.00
_cell.angle_gamma   90.00
#
_symmetry.space_group_name_H-M   'P 1'
#
loop_
_entity.id
_entity.type
_entity.pdbx_description
1 polymer ?
#
loop_
_entity_poly.entity_id
_entity_poly.type
_entity_poly.pdbx_seq_one_letter_code
_entity_poly.pdbx_strand_id
1 'polypeptide(L)'
;MKKLFLATLLVTAFASNTKAQVTGRYSQVALAAPDELRDSENDVQITKDKQSSKKIWIDHLIPNKRIYAISYLASDEKVIYTIPKQLVGNYQINTGCVIYDNEENQLTISANNPVDCIGISQKDYENISVGKDGVSVGKTKVGSNGKISTNGVEIKGSEVKVDAKKLLSGIQYVGRKA
;
A
#
# COMPACT_ATOMS: atom_id res chain seq x y z
N MET A 1 19.06 66.09 -7.29
CA MET A 1 19.45 64.83 -6.64
C MET A 1 18.57 63.70 -7.18
N LYS A 2 19.17 62.74 -7.91
CA LYS A 2 18.48 61.62 -8.56
C LYS A 2 17.93 60.65 -7.50
N LYS A 3 16.61 60.45 -7.44
CA LYS A 3 16.00 59.39 -6.64
C LYS A 3 16.10 58.08 -7.42
N LEU A 4 17.00 57.19 -7.01
CA LEU A 4 16.99 55.79 -7.44
C LEU A 4 15.76 55.12 -6.82
N PHE A 5 14.78 54.78 -7.63
CA PHE A 5 13.79 53.76 -7.26
C PHE A 5 14.38 52.40 -7.64
N LEU A 6 14.91 51.70 -6.63
CA LEU A 6 15.33 50.31 -6.78
C LEU A 6 14.06 49.45 -6.69
N ALA A 7 13.50 49.08 -7.84
CA ALA A 7 12.39 48.15 -7.92
C ALA A 7 12.88 46.76 -7.48
N THR A 8 12.55 46.37 -6.25
CA THR A 8 12.77 45.02 -5.76
C THR A 8 11.74 44.11 -6.44
N LEU A 9 12.12 43.50 -7.56
CA LEU A 9 11.37 42.38 -8.12
C LEU A 9 11.50 41.20 -7.17
N LEU A 10 10.52 41.05 -6.27
CA LEU A 10 10.27 39.80 -5.57
C LEU A 10 9.76 38.79 -6.60
N VAL A 11 10.71 38.10 -7.25
CA VAL A 11 10.43 36.81 -7.87
C VAL A 11 10.17 35.85 -6.71
N THR A 12 8.91 35.79 -6.27
CA THR A 12 8.44 34.65 -5.50
C THR A 12 8.48 33.47 -6.46
N ALA A 13 9.59 32.75 -6.44
CA ALA A 13 9.65 31.41 -6.98
C ALA A 13 8.61 30.60 -6.21
N PHE A 14 7.44 30.41 -6.82
CA PHE A 14 6.51 29.38 -6.40
C PHE A 14 7.25 28.06 -6.59
N ALA A 15 7.92 27.60 -5.54
CA ALA A 15 8.32 26.21 -5.44
C ALA A 15 7.02 25.40 -5.49
N SER A 16 6.69 24.89 -6.67
CA SER A 16 5.65 23.90 -6.86
C SER A 16 6.10 22.61 -6.19
N ASN A 17 5.97 22.55 -4.86
CA ASN A 17 6.03 21.32 -4.10
C ASN A 17 4.74 20.55 -4.35
N THR A 18 4.53 20.04 -5.57
CA THR A 18 3.51 19.03 -5.81
C THR A 18 4.05 17.70 -5.31
N LYS A 19 4.19 17.57 -3.98
CA LYS A 19 4.15 16.25 -3.35
C LYS A 19 2.77 15.70 -3.69
N ALA A 20 2.73 14.77 -4.64
CA ALA A 20 1.50 14.14 -5.05
C ALA A 20 0.74 13.68 -3.80
N GLN A 21 -0.46 14.23 -3.63
CA GLN A 21 -1.17 14.12 -2.38
C GLN A 21 -2.05 12.87 -2.45
N VAL A 22 -1.77 11.88 -1.60
CA VAL A 22 -2.57 10.65 -1.49
C VAL A 22 -4.07 10.92 -1.20
N THR A 23 -4.41 12.12 -0.73
CA THR A 23 -5.80 12.52 -0.51
C THR A 23 -6.54 12.74 -1.83
N GLY A 24 -7.80 12.31 -1.86
CA GLY A 24 -8.65 12.42 -3.04
C GLY A 24 -9.67 11.29 -3.09
N ARG A 25 -10.50 11.35 -4.12
CA ARG A 25 -11.40 10.27 -4.49
C ARG A 25 -10.70 9.40 -5.53
N TYR A 26 -10.85 8.09 -5.39
CA TYR A 26 -10.28 7.10 -6.29
C TYR A 26 -11.40 6.25 -6.84
N SER A 27 -11.51 6.20 -8.17
CA SER A 27 -12.44 5.30 -8.84
C SER A 27 -11.89 3.89 -8.85
N GLN A 28 -12.75 2.93 -8.53
CA GLN A 28 -12.39 1.52 -8.49
C GLN A 28 -12.01 1.01 -9.88
N VAL A 29 -10.79 0.51 -10.01
CA VAL A 29 -10.31 -0.20 -11.22
C VAL A 29 -10.44 -1.71 -11.03
N ALA A 30 -10.08 -2.21 -9.84
CA ALA A 30 -10.22 -3.62 -9.49
C ALA A 30 -10.50 -3.79 -8.00
N LEU A 31 -11.27 -4.83 -7.66
CA LEU A 31 -11.55 -5.24 -6.29
C LEU A 31 -11.53 -6.76 -6.20
N ALA A 32 -10.69 -7.30 -5.31
CA ALA A 32 -10.81 -8.66 -4.80
C ALA A 32 -11.12 -8.59 -3.32
N ALA A 33 -12.24 -9.17 -2.89
CA ALA A 33 -12.69 -9.14 -1.51
C ALA A 33 -13.50 -10.40 -1.18
N PRO A 34 -13.70 -10.74 0.11
CA PRO A 34 -14.65 -11.78 0.50
C PRO A 34 -16.05 -11.49 -0.05
N ASP A 35 -16.83 -12.53 -0.31
CA ASP A 35 -18.15 -12.42 -0.97
C ASP A 35 -19.07 -11.38 -0.30
N GLU A 36 -19.05 -11.29 1.03
CA GLU A 36 -19.81 -10.31 1.82
C GLU A 36 -19.49 -8.84 1.51
N LEU A 37 -18.33 -8.58 0.89
CA LEU A 37 -17.79 -7.24 0.62
C LEU A 37 -17.55 -6.99 -0.87
N ARG A 38 -17.63 -8.02 -1.73
CA ARG A 38 -17.21 -7.95 -3.14
C ARG A 38 -18.10 -7.09 -4.02
N ASP A 39 -19.41 -7.13 -3.79
CA ASP A 39 -20.39 -6.50 -4.69
C ASP A 39 -20.65 -5.02 -4.34
N SER A 40 -19.72 -4.39 -3.63
CA SER A 40 -19.80 -2.97 -3.30
C SER A 40 -18.87 -2.17 -4.22
N GLU A 41 -19.39 -1.69 -5.35
CA GLU A 41 -18.69 -0.67 -6.13
C GLU A 41 -18.62 0.62 -5.32
N ASN A 42 -17.47 0.86 -4.70
CA ASN A 42 -17.27 2.04 -3.88
C ASN A 42 -15.96 2.72 -4.26
N ASP A 43 -16.08 3.93 -4.79
CA ASP A 43 -14.95 4.84 -4.88
C ASP A 43 -14.41 5.10 -3.47
N VAL A 44 -13.13 4.84 -3.29
CA VAL A 44 -12.47 5.11 -2.02
C VAL A 44 -12.17 6.60 -1.91
N GLN A 45 -12.49 7.18 -0.75
CA GLN A 45 -12.12 8.54 -0.42
C GLN A 45 -11.03 8.54 0.65
N ILE A 46 -9.90 9.19 0.36
CA ILE A 46 -8.81 9.39 1.33
C ILE A 46 -8.80 10.83 1.80
N THR A 47 -8.78 11.02 3.11
CA THR A 47 -8.69 12.33 3.77
C THR A 47 -7.59 12.34 4.84
N LYS A 48 -7.02 13.52 5.10
CA LYS A 48 -6.08 13.70 6.21
C LYS A 48 -6.82 13.78 7.54
N ASP A 49 -6.21 13.26 8.59
CA ASP A 49 -6.66 13.51 9.95
C ASP A 49 -6.38 14.97 10.34
N LYS A 50 -7.32 15.61 11.05
CA LYS A 50 -7.20 17.02 11.45
C LYS A 50 -6.19 17.23 12.58
N GLN A 51 -5.92 16.19 13.36
CA GLN A 51 -5.10 16.24 14.57
C GLN A 51 -3.72 15.59 14.38
N SER A 52 -3.55 14.78 13.32
CA SER A 52 -2.29 14.10 13.05
C SER A 52 -1.92 14.12 11.57
N SER A 53 -0.77 14.72 11.26
CA SER A 53 -0.21 14.75 9.91
C SER A 53 0.23 13.36 9.40
N LYS A 54 0.45 12.40 10.31
CA LYS A 54 0.85 11.03 9.99
C LYS A 54 -0.33 10.13 9.69
N LYS A 55 -1.57 10.56 9.94
CA LYS A 55 -2.75 9.71 9.84
C LYS A 55 -3.63 10.15 8.68
N ILE A 56 -4.10 9.16 7.93
CA ILE A 56 -5.16 9.32 6.94
C ILE A 56 -6.36 8.49 7.32
N TRP A 57 -7.52 8.93 6.84
CA TRP A 57 -8.76 8.20 6.87
C TRP A 57 -9.09 7.70 5.47
N ILE A 58 -9.59 6.48 5.41
CA ILE A 58 -9.99 5.78 4.19
C ILE A 58 -11.46 5.43 4.37
N ASP A 59 -12.28 6.04 3.55
CA ASP A 59 -13.73 5.87 3.54
C ASP A 59 -14.13 4.93 2.39
N HIS A 60 -15.11 4.06 2.64
CA HIS A 60 -15.77 3.17 1.67
C HIS A 60 -14.96 2.00 1.10
N LEU A 61 -13.73 1.74 1.59
CA LEU A 61 -13.05 0.46 1.30
C LEU A 61 -13.88 -0.74 1.76
N ILE A 62 -14.53 -0.59 2.92
CA ILE A 62 -15.58 -1.49 3.42
C ILE A 62 -16.89 -0.69 3.36
N PRO A 63 -18.01 -1.26 2.89
CA PRO A 63 -19.26 -0.53 2.64
C PRO A 63 -19.73 0.29 3.85
N ASN A 64 -19.90 1.60 3.65
CA ASN A 64 -20.35 2.54 4.70
C ASN A 64 -19.46 2.55 5.96
N LYS A 65 -18.19 2.17 5.82
CA LYS A 65 -17.21 2.19 6.92
C LYS A 65 -16.05 3.11 6.61
N ARG A 66 -15.40 3.51 7.69
CA ARG A 66 -14.20 4.32 7.70
C ARG A 66 -13.13 3.62 8.50
N ILE A 67 -11.93 3.55 7.94
CA ILE A 67 -10.74 3.00 8.58
C ILE A 67 -9.63 4.03 8.56
N TYR A 68 -8.59 3.81 9.36
CA TYR A 68 -7.41 4.69 9.35
C TYR A 68 -6.13 3.95 9.00
N ALA A 69 -5.18 4.71 8.47
CA ALA A 69 -3.83 4.26 8.18
C ALA A 69 -2.80 5.29 8.66
N ILE A 70 -1.59 4.81 8.96
CA ILE A 70 -0.49 5.59 9.54
C ILE A 70 0.68 5.62 8.57
N SER A 71 1.27 6.79 8.35
CA SER A 71 2.38 7.01 7.43
C SER A 71 3.55 6.10 7.76
N TYR A 72 4.05 5.38 6.76
CA TYR A 72 5.22 4.53 6.84
C TYR A 72 6.38 5.10 6.03
N LEU A 73 6.16 5.35 4.75
CA LEU A 73 7.15 5.90 3.82
C LEU A 73 6.50 7.00 2.97
N ALA A 74 7.24 8.06 2.69
CA ALA A 74 6.83 9.07 1.74
C ALA A 74 8.06 9.52 0.95
N SER A 75 8.18 9.03 -0.29
CA SER A 75 9.17 9.46 -1.28
C SER A 75 8.48 10.12 -2.47
N ASP A 76 9.26 10.65 -3.41
CA ASP A 76 8.75 11.25 -4.63
C ASP A 76 8.16 10.20 -5.58
N GLU A 77 8.58 8.94 -5.48
CA GLU A 77 8.07 7.82 -6.27
C GLU A 77 6.84 7.17 -5.62
N LYS A 78 6.89 6.93 -4.30
CA LYS A 78 5.88 6.12 -3.60
C LYS A 78 5.54 6.68 -2.23
N VAL A 79 4.27 6.62 -1.89
CA VAL A 79 3.77 6.91 -0.55
C VAL A 79 3.11 5.66 0.02
N ILE A 80 3.55 5.23 1.20
CA ILE A 80 3.08 4.01 1.87
C ILE A 80 2.53 4.36 3.25
N TYR A 81 1.34 3.86 3.55
CA TYR A 81 0.75 3.86 4.88
C TYR A 81 0.51 2.43 5.36
N THR A 82 0.61 2.19 6.66
CA THR A 82 0.22 0.94 7.31
C THR A 82 -1.20 1.06 7.84
N ILE A 83 -2.00 0.03 7.62
CA ILE A 83 -3.34 -0.11 8.22
C ILE A 83 -3.17 -0.98 9.46
N PRO A 84 -3.22 -0.41 10.68
CA PRO A 84 -3.07 -1.18 11.89
C PRO A 84 -4.30 -2.05 12.15
N LYS A 85 -4.13 -3.00 13.09
CA LYS A 85 -5.20 -3.87 13.55
C LYS A 85 -6.40 -3.04 14.04
N GLN A 86 -7.57 -3.28 13.46
CA GLN A 86 -8.82 -2.60 13.81
C GLN A 86 -10.03 -3.45 13.43
N LEU A 87 -11.09 -3.41 14.24
CA LEU A 87 -12.37 -4.06 13.96
C LEU A 87 -13.30 -3.04 13.29
N VAL A 88 -13.86 -3.41 12.14
CA VAL A 88 -14.64 -2.50 11.29
C VAL A 88 -15.94 -3.19 10.90
N GLY A 89 -17.02 -2.91 11.64
CA GLY A 89 -18.22 -3.73 11.57
C GLY A 89 -17.91 -5.16 12.07
N ASN A 90 -18.15 -6.16 11.23
CA ASN A 90 -17.82 -7.57 11.47
C ASN A 90 -16.44 -7.98 10.90
N TYR A 91 -15.75 -7.10 10.18
CA TYR A 91 -14.48 -7.42 9.53
C TYR A 91 -13.29 -7.03 10.42
N GLN A 92 -12.50 -8.02 10.84
CA GLN A 92 -11.27 -7.80 11.61
C GLN A 92 -10.10 -7.58 10.65
N ILE A 93 -9.59 -6.35 10.56
CA ILE A 93 -8.31 -6.06 9.92
C ILE A 93 -7.22 -6.38 10.92
N ASN A 94 -6.29 -7.28 10.57
CA ASN A 94 -5.12 -7.61 11.38
C ASN A 94 -3.87 -6.89 10.90
N THR A 95 -3.75 -6.71 9.58
CA THR A 95 -2.67 -5.98 8.92
C THR A 95 -3.18 -5.46 7.59
N GLY A 96 -2.56 -4.39 7.10
CA GLY A 96 -2.82 -3.88 5.76
C GLY A 96 -1.90 -2.74 5.40
N CYS A 97 -2.03 -2.26 4.18
CA CYS A 97 -1.23 -1.17 3.65
C CYS A 97 -2.03 -0.37 2.62
N VAL A 98 -1.61 0.87 2.46
CA VAL A 98 -1.99 1.74 1.34
C VAL A 98 -0.71 2.09 0.61
N ILE A 99 -0.67 1.87 -0.69
CA ILE A 99 0.46 2.21 -1.55
C ILE A 99 -0.09 3.13 -2.62
N TYR A 100 0.47 4.33 -2.69
CA TYR A 100 0.20 5.27 -3.78
C TYR A 100 1.46 5.39 -4.61
N ASP A 101 1.36 4.98 -5.86
CA ASP A 101 2.41 5.11 -6.87
C ASP A 101 2.22 6.44 -7.59
N ASN A 102 3.19 7.35 -7.43
CA ASN A 102 3.11 8.69 -7.98
C ASN A 102 3.31 8.71 -9.50
N GLU A 103 4.06 7.75 -10.04
CA GLU A 103 4.32 7.66 -11.49
C GLU A 103 3.10 7.11 -12.22
N GLU A 104 2.48 6.06 -11.67
CA GLU A 104 1.30 5.43 -12.25
C GLU A 104 -0.03 6.14 -11.88
N ASN A 105 0.01 7.10 -10.95
CA ASN A 105 -1.17 7.74 -10.36
C ASN A 105 -2.20 6.70 -9.87
N GLN A 106 -1.69 5.65 -9.22
CA GLN A 106 -2.45 4.46 -8.85
C GLN A 106 -2.42 4.27 -7.34
N LEU A 107 -3.59 3.99 -6.78
CA LEU A 107 -3.79 3.64 -5.39
C LEU A 107 -4.02 2.13 -5.27
N THR A 108 -3.21 1.47 -4.46
CA THR A 108 -3.45 0.10 -4.00
C THR A 108 -3.76 0.13 -2.52
N ILE A 109 -4.85 -0.52 -2.10
CA ILE A 109 -5.16 -0.73 -0.68
C ILE A 109 -5.37 -2.21 -0.44
N SER A 110 -4.64 -2.76 0.52
CA SER A 110 -4.74 -4.16 0.88
C SER A 110 -4.98 -4.32 2.37
N ALA A 111 -5.98 -5.13 2.74
CA ALA A 111 -6.34 -5.41 4.13
C ALA A 111 -6.51 -6.91 4.34
N ASN A 112 -5.70 -7.48 5.24
CA ASN A 112 -5.49 -8.91 5.45
C ASN A 112 -4.90 -9.67 4.25
N ASN A 113 -4.35 -8.97 3.25
CA ASN A 113 -3.51 -9.59 2.23
C ASN A 113 -2.02 -9.38 2.58
N PRO A 114 -1.27 -10.44 2.92
CA PRO A 114 0.14 -10.33 3.27
C PRO A 114 1.08 -10.15 2.07
N VAL A 115 0.61 -10.36 0.83
CA VAL A 115 1.43 -10.33 -0.38
C VAL A 115 1.66 -8.88 -0.84
N ASP A 116 0.61 -8.06 -0.84
CA ASP A 116 0.71 -6.69 -1.35
C ASP A 116 1.43 -5.74 -0.38
N CYS A 117 1.57 -6.15 0.88
CA CYS A 117 2.19 -5.36 1.94
C CYS A 117 3.60 -5.83 2.31
N ILE A 118 4.23 -6.67 1.46
CA ILE A 118 5.60 -7.15 1.68
C ILE A 118 6.57 -5.97 1.75
N GLY A 119 7.46 -6.01 2.73
CA GLY A 119 8.54 -5.06 2.90
C GLY A 119 8.22 -3.90 3.85
N ILE A 120 7.02 -3.91 4.42
CA ILE A 120 6.60 -2.94 5.44
C ILE A 120 6.89 -3.48 6.85
N SER A 121 6.89 -4.80 7.04
CA SER A 121 7.17 -5.43 8.33
C SER A 121 8.62 -5.86 8.46
N GLN A 122 9.23 -5.70 9.65
CA GLN A 122 10.54 -6.29 9.93
C GLN A 122 10.54 -7.81 9.72
N LYS A 123 9.42 -8.48 9.99
CA LYS A 123 9.23 -9.92 9.75
C LYS A 123 9.38 -10.35 8.29
N ASP A 124 9.28 -9.41 7.35
CA ASP A 124 9.49 -9.66 5.92
C ASP A 124 10.98 -9.82 5.61
N TYR A 125 11.85 -9.28 6.46
CA TYR A 125 13.31 -9.28 6.31
C TYR A 125 14.04 -10.06 7.41
N GLU A 126 13.36 -10.40 8.51
CA GLU A 126 13.89 -11.30 9.54
C GLU A 126 14.15 -12.71 8.97
N ASN A 127 15.20 -13.37 9.46
CA ASN A 127 15.59 -14.76 9.17
C ASN A 127 16.28 -15.00 7.81
N ILE A 128 17.32 -14.22 7.53
CA ILE A 128 18.31 -14.63 6.52
C ILE A 128 19.05 -15.85 7.07
N SER A 129 18.93 -16.99 6.39
CA SER A 129 19.67 -18.20 6.71
C SER A 129 20.31 -18.75 5.45
N VAL A 130 21.58 -19.11 5.57
CA VAL A 130 22.37 -19.76 4.52
C VAL A 130 22.89 -21.07 5.10
N GLY A 131 22.57 -22.18 4.44
CA GLY A 131 23.02 -23.49 4.87
C GLY A 131 23.02 -24.51 3.73
N LYS A 132 23.36 -25.74 4.08
CA LYS A 132 23.41 -26.88 3.14
C LYS A 132 22.09 -27.13 2.38
N ASP A 133 20.97 -26.73 2.97
CA ASP A 133 19.63 -26.91 2.42
C ASP A 133 19.17 -25.71 1.58
N GLY A 134 20.04 -24.71 1.36
CA GLY A 134 19.81 -23.54 0.53
C GLY A 134 19.80 -22.22 1.30
N VAL A 135 19.15 -21.21 0.72
CA VAL A 135 19.05 -19.84 1.24
C VAL A 135 17.59 -19.53 1.56
N SER A 136 17.32 -18.96 2.73
CA SER A 136 16.01 -18.36 3.03
C SER A 136 16.16 -16.89 3.39
N VAL A 137 15.22 -16.07 2.92
CA VAL A 137 15.06 -14.66 3.26
C VAL A 137 13.58 -14.40 3.51
N GLY A 138 13.22 -14.07 4.74
CA GLY A 138 11.83 -13.88 5.15
C GLY A 138 10.98 -15.13 4.88
N LYS A 139 9.96 -15.00 4.02
CA LYS A 139 9.06 -16.08 3.62
C LYS A 139 9.50 -16.83 2.36
N THR A 140 10.56 -16.38 1.70
CA THR A 140 11.08 -16.97 0.48
C THR A 140 12.23 -17.92 0.81
N LYS A 141 12.21 -19.11 0.22
CA LYS A 141 13.27 -20.11 0.33
C LYS A 141 13.67 -20.62 -1.06
N VAL A 142 14.96 -20.65 -1.31
CA VAL A 142 15.59 -21.28 -2.48
C VAL A 142 16.39 -22.48 -1.96
N GLY A 143 15.88 -23.67 -2.20
CA GLY A 143 16.53 -24.92 -1.80
C GLY A 143 17.73 -25.26 -2.68
N SER A 144 18.72 -25.95 -2.12
CA SER A 144 19.88 -26.47 -2.88
C SER A 144 19.51 -27.49 -3.97
N ASN A 145 18.28 -28.01 -3.93
CA ASN A 145 17.68 -28.88 -4.95
C ASN A 145 16.88 -28.13 -6.04
N GLY A 146 17.00 -26.81 -6.13
CA GLY A 146 16.27 -25.99 -7.09
C GLY A 146 14.78 -25.76 -6.77
N LYS A 147 14.30 -26.22 -5.61
CA LYS A 147 12.94 -25.92 -5.14
C LYS A 147 12.87 -24.47 -4.67
N ILE A 148 11.94 -23.70 -5.20
CA ILE A 148 11.66 -22.33 -4.74
C ILE A 148 10.29 -22.32 -4.08
N SER A 149 10.19 -21.77 -2.88
CA SER A 149 8.89 -21.57 -2.21
C SER A 149 8.81 -20.17 -1.64
N THR A 150 7.68 -19.51 -1.86
CA THR A 150 7.33 -18.22 -1.24
C THR A 150 5.87 -18.23 -0.82
N ASN A 151 5.34 -17.11 -0.32
CA ASN A 151 3.96 -17.01 0.15
C ASN A 151 2.95 -17.37 -0.95
N GLY A 152 2.48 -18.62 -0.96
CA GLY A 152 1.43 -19.08 -1.88
C GLY A 152 1.93 -19.59 -3.23
N VAL A 153 3.25 -19.63 -3.47
CA VAL A 153 3.83 -20.19 -4.70
C VAL A 153 4.93 -21.19 -4.37
N GLU A 154 4.89 -22.36 -5.02
CA GLU A 154 5.93 -23.37 -4.98
C GLU A 154 6.34 -23.77 -6.39
N ILE A 155 7.65 -23.80 -6.65
CA ILE A 155 8.26 -24.22 -7.92
C ILE A 155 9.16 -25.42 -7.64
N LYS A 156 8.96 -26.51 -8.38
CA LYS A 156 9.78 -27.72 -8.33
C LYS A 156 10.02 -28.25 -9.74
N GLY A 157 11.20 -27.99 -10.28
CA GLY A 157 11.49 -28.31 -11.69
C GLY A 157 10.58 -27.49 -12.62
N SER A 158 9.79 -28.17 -13.47
CA SER A 158 8.79 -27.53 -14.34
C SER A 158 7.41 -27.36 -13.69
N GLU A 159 7.18 -27.89 -12.48
CA GLU A 159 5.90 -27.81 -11.80
C GLU A 159 5.79 -26.50 -11.00
N VAL A 160 4.73 -25.74 -11.25
CA VAL A 160 4.39 -24.52 -10.50
C VAL A 160 3.04 -24.73 -9.81
N LYS A 161 3.02 -24.62 -8.47
CA LYS A 161 1.81 -24.68 -7.65
C LYS A 161 1.52 -23.30 -7.09
N VAL A 162 0.25 -22.89 -7.22
CA VAL A 162 -0.23 -21.59 -6.76
C VAL A 162 -1.42 -21.79 -5.83
N ASP A 163 -1.29 -21.32 -4.59
CA ASP A 163 -2.39 -21.24 -3.62
C ASP A 163 -3.11 -19.90 -3.81
N ALA A 164 -4.01 -19.85 -4.79
CA ALA A 164 -4.77 -18.66 -5.12
C ALA A 164 -5.60 -18.14 -3.93
N LYS A 165 -6.08 -19.02 -3.05
CA LYS A 165 -6.86 -18.63 -1.87
C LYS A 165 -6.01 -17.85 -0.88
N LYS A 166 -4.76 -18.24 -0.69
CA LYS A 166 -3.81 -17.50 0.14
C LYS A 166 -3.41 -16.18 -0.51
N LEU A 167 -3.15 -16.18 -1.82
CA LEU A 167 -2.76 -14.99 -2.58
C LEU A 167 -3.88 -13.95 -2.69
N LEU A 168 -5.14 -14.39 -2.71
CA LEU A 168 -6.32 -13.54 -2.84
C LEU A 168 -7.07 -13.33 -1.51
N SER A 169 -6.42 -13.60 -0.38
CA SER A 169 -7.03 -13.41 0.93
C SER A 169 -7.24 -11.93 1.26
N GLY A 170 -8.34 -11.64 1.96
CA GLY A 170 -8.67 -10.30 2.41
C GLY A 170 -9.22 -9.38 1.31
N ILE A 171 -9.04 -8.08 1.48
CA ILE A 171 -9.46 -7.04 0.54
C ILE A 171 -8.23 -6.54 -0.21
N GLN A 172 -8.34 -6.42 -1.52
CA GLN A 172 -7.37 -5.81 -2.42
C GLN A 172 -8.12 -4.87 -3.35
N TYR A 173 -7.83 -3.59 -3.24
CA TYR A 173 -8.45 -2.53 -4.01
C TYR A 173 -7.39 -1.85 -4.85
N VAL A 174 -7.65 -1.70 -6.14
CA VAL A 174 -6.87 -0.84 -7.04
C VAL A 174 -7.79 0.27 -7.51
N GLY A 175 -7.35 1.51 -7.36
CA GLY A 175 -8.09 2.67 -7.82
C GLY A 175 -7.20 3.72 -8.47
N ARG A 176 -7.82 4.56 -9.30
CA ARG A 176 -7.17 5.70 -9.94
C ARG A 176 -7.85 6.99 -9.52
N LYS A 177 -7.08 8.06 -9.42
CA LYS A 177 -7.61 9.35 -9.01
C LYS A 177 -8.68 9.81 -10.01
N ALA A 178 -9.87 10.12 -9.49
CA ALA A 178 -11.00 10.63 -10.26
C ALA A 178 -10.82 12.11 -10.61
#